data_AF-A0A1Q7PYD8-F1
#
_entry.id   AF-A0A1Q7PYD8-F1
#
_cell.length_a   1.000
_cell.length_b   1.000
_cell.length_c   1.000
_cell.angle_alpha   90.00
_cell.angle_beta   90.00
_cell.angle_gamma   90.00
#
_symmetry.space_group_name_H-M   'P 1'
#
loop_
_entity.id
_entity.type
_entity.pdbx_description
1 polymer ?
#
loop_
_entity_poly.entity_id
_entity_poly.type
_entity_poly.pdbx_seq_one_letter_code
_entity_poly.pdbx_strand_id
1 'polypeptide(L)'
;MNFWKLLFRSWFYFRIGYNTYFAFLIGFASNIIVIYKLGIAENKILSTIQIGLTFFAVLALLIMVPLCISIGLYHMRRTGAFAAEASVGTESNPYMYKIIPGKEREVFLPLWIATVRGLARVLDREKTMTPEEKRQLEDILSKADALLKGEFIGYSGQQSLGRTA
;
A
#
# COMPACT_ATOMS: atom_id res chain seq x y z
N MET A 1 -2.03 -15.65 -22.99
CA MET A 1 -2.20 -14.69 -21.88
C MET A 1 -3.59 -14.07 -22.00
N ASN A 2 -4.41 -14.04 -20.95
CA ASN A 2 -5.78 -13.50 -21.03
C ASN A 2 -5.73 -12.01 -21.41
N PHE A 3 -6.40 -11.64 -22.52
CA PHE A 3 -6.46 -10.27 -23.03
C PHE A 3 -6.90 -9.28 -21.95
N TRP A 4 -7.93 -9.61 -21.18
CA TRP A 4 -8.43 -8.77 -20.08
C TRP A 4 -7.38 -8.57 -19.00
N LYS A 5 -6.65 -9.62 -18.64
CA LYS A 5 -5.55 -9.52 -17.67
C LYS A 5 -4.45 -8.58 -18.16
N LEU A 6 -4.12 -8.64 -19.45
CA LEU A 6 -3.14 -7.71 -20.04
C LEU A 6 -3.69 -6.27 -20.01
N LEU A 7 -4.92 -6.06 -20.46
CA LEU A 7 -5.56 -4.74 -20.50
C LEU A 7 -5.60 -4.07 -19.12
N PHE A 8 -6.08 -4.78 -18.09
CA PHE A 8 -6.15 -4.23 -16.73
C PHE A 8 -4.78 -3.94 -16.14
N ARG A 9 -3.77 -4.77 -16.44
CA ARG A 9 -2.39 -4.50 -16.02
C ARG A 9 -1.81 -3.28 -16.73
N SER A 10 -2.01 -3.17 -18.04
CA SER A 10 -1.59 -2.00 -18.82
C SER A 10 -2.26 -0.72 -18.33
N TRP A 11 -3.56 -0.76 -18.06
CA TRP A 11 -4.29 0.37 -17.49
C TRP A 11 -3.77 0.76 -16.11
N PHE A 12 -3.48 -0.23 -15.26
CA PHE A 12 -2.83 0.02 -13.97
C PHE A 12 -1.47 0.70 -14.14
N TYR A 13 -0.60 0.18 -15.02
CA TYR A 13 0.72 0.79 -15.28
C TYR A 13 0.61 2.21 -15.83
N PHE A 14 -0.33 2.44 -16.75
CA PHE A 14 -0.60 3.77 -17.28
C PHE A 14 -1.02 4.74 -16.17
N ARG A 15 -1.98 4.36 -15.31
CA ARG A 15 -2.42 5.24 -14.20
C ARG A 15 -1.30 5.54 -13.22
N ILE A 16 -0.46 4.56 -12.88
CA ILE A 16 0.70 4.80 -12.00
C ILE A 16 1.69 5.73 -12.69
N GLY A 17 2.09 5.45 -13.93
CA GLY A 17 3.03 6.28 -14.67
C GLY A 17 2.54 7.72 -14.87
N TYR A 18 1.28 7.87 -15.28
CA TYR A 18 0.66 9.17 -15.48
C TYR A 18 0.55 9.94 -14.15
N ASN A 19 -0.04 9.36 -13.10
CA ASN A 19 -0.25 10.10 -11.85
C ASN A 19 1.05 10.44 -11.13
N THR A 20 2.01 9.51 -11.09
CA THR A 20 3.25 9.69 -10.34
C THR A 20 4.23 10.63 -11.06
N TYR A 21 4.34 10.54 -12.39
CA TYR A 21 5.37 11.30 -13.13
C TYR A 21 4.81 12.47 -13.94
N PHE A 22 3.70 12.29 -14.64
CA PHE A 22 3.20 13.33 -15.56
C PHE A 22 2.25 14.32 -14.89
N ALA A 23 1.22 13.83 -14.19
CA ALA A 23 0.19 14.66 -13.58
C ALA A 23 0.78 15.63 -12.56
N PHE A 24 1.71 15.15 -11.73
CA PHE A 24 2.43 16.00 -10.78
C PHE A 24 3.21 17.11 -11.49
N LEU A 25 4.07 16.78 -12.47
CA LEU A 25 4.91 17.78 -13.14
C LEU A 25 4.09 18.80 -13.94
N ILE A 26 3.12 18.31 -14.72
CA ILE A 26 2.24 19.17 -15.54
C ILE A 26 1.39 20.05 -14.63
N GLY A 27 0.76 19.47 -13.62
CA GLY A 27 -0.07 20.20 -12.67
C GLY A 27 0.74 21.23 -11.90
N PHE A 28 1.94 20.88 -11.45
CA PHE A 28 2.81 21.79 -10.71
C PHE A 28 3.30 22.96 -11.58
N ALA A 29 3.81 22.68 -12.78
CA ALA A 29 4.23 23.72 -13.72
C ALA A 29 3.07 24.64 -14.12
N SER A 30 1.90 24.05 -14.42
CA SER A 30 0.69 24.81 -14.73
C SER A 30 0.28 25.71 -13.57
N ASN A 31 0.30 25.22 -12.33
CA ASN A 31 -0.05 26.03 -11.16
C ASN A 31 0.93 27.19 -10.97
N ILE A 32 2.24 26.99 -11.14
CA ILE A 32 3.21 28.09 -11.08
C ILE A 32 2.89 29.16 -12.12
N ILE A 33 2.59 28.76 -13.36
CA ILE A 33 2.27 29.69 -14.45
C ILE A 33 0.98 30.46 -14.13
N VAL A 34 -0.07 29.77 -13.68
CA VAL A 34 -1.37 30.38 -13.37
C VAL A 34 -1.25 31.36 -12.19
N ILE A 35 -0.59 30.94 -11.10
CA ILE A 35 -0.35 31.80 -9.94
C ILE A 35 0.48 33.02 -10.33
N TYR A 36 1.51 32.85 -11.16
CA TYR A 36 2.31 33.98 -11.65
C TYR A 36 1.46 34.96 -12.48
N LYS A 37 0.76 34.45 -13.50
CA LYS A 37 0.00 35.30 -14.42
C LYS A 37 -1.09 36.07 -13.68
N LEU A 38 -1.94 35.37 -12.93
CA LEU A 38 -3.08 35.98 -12.26
C LEU A 38 -2.69 36.72 -10.97
N GLY A 39 -1.74 36.18 -10.21
CA GLY A 39 -1.37 36.69 -8.90
C GLY A 39 -0.35 37.84 -8.95
N ILE A 40 0.52 37.87 -9.95
CA ILE A 40 1.61 38.85 -10.04
C ILE A 40 1.47 39.71 -11.29
N ALA A 41 1.56 39.10 -12.48
CA ALA A 41 1.69 39.85 -13.74
C ALA A 41 0.44 40.69 -14.05
N GLU A 42 -0.74 40.12 -13.86
CA GLU A 42 -2.03 40.78 -14.16
C GLU A 42 -2.63 41.47 -12.92
N ASN A 43 -1.97 41.40 -11.77
CA ASN A 43 -2.48 41.92 -10.52
C ASN A 43 -2.26 43.45 -10.42
N LYS A 44 -3.31 44.22 -10.12
CA LYS A 44 -3.24 45.69 -10.07
C LYS A 44 -2.31 46.24 -8.99
N ILE A 45 -2.06 45.49 -7.91
CA ILE A 45 -1.23 45.91 -6.79
C ILE A 45 0.22 45.44 -7.00
N LEU A 46 0.37 44.17 -7.38
CA LEU A 46 1.67 43.50 -7.46
C LEU A 46 2.35 43.62 -8.83
N SER A 47 1.67 44.10 -9.88
CA SER A 47 2.26 44.31 -11.21
C SER A 47 3.36 45.38 -11.23
N THR A 48 3.45 46.20 -10.19
CA THR A 48 4.57 47.13 -9.99
C THR A 48 5.89 46.40 -9.71
N ILE A 49 5.82 45.16 -9.23
CA ILE A 49 6.97 44.30 -8.96
C ILE A 49 7.33 43.58 -10.27
N GLN A 50 8.35 44.08 -10.97
CA GLN A 50 8.82 43.54 -12.26
C GLN A 50 9.59 42.21 -12.11
N ILE A 51 8.94 41.18 -11.58
CA ILE A 51 9.49 39.83 -11.51
C ILE A 51 9.11 39.06 -12.78
N GLY A 52 10.10 38.50 -13.47
CA GLY A 52 9.88 37.59 -14.59
C GLY A 52 9.44 36.18 -14.15
N LEU A 53 8.70 35.48 -15.01
CA LEU A 53 8.18 34.13 -14.75
C LEU A 53 9.28 33.14 -14.34
N THR A 54 10.44 33.16 -15.02
CA THR A 54 11.55 32.24 -14.72
C THR A 54 12.07 32.43 -13.31
N PHE A 55 12.28 33.68 -12.89
CA PHE A 55 12.77 33.98 -11.54
C PHE A 55 11.72 33.61 -10.48
N PHE A 56 10.44 33.93 -10.73
CA PHE A 56 9.35 33.52 -9.86
C PHE A 56 9.27 31.99 -9.72
N ALA A 57 9.38 31.24 -10.82
CA ALA A 57 9.32 29.78 -10.80
C ALA A 57 10.46 29.17 -9.97
N VAL A 58 11.68 29.69 -10.10
CA VAL A 58 12.82 29.24 -9.28
C VAL A 58 12.57 29.53 -7.80
N LEU A 59 12.10 30.73 -7.46
CA LEU A 59 11.79 31.09 -6.07
C LEU A 59 10.66 30.23 -5.51
N ALA A 60 9.60 30.00 -6.29
CA ALA A 60 8.49 29.15 -5.91
C ALA A 60 8.96 27.71 -5.65
N LEU A 61 9.83 27.16 -6.50
CA LEU A 61 10.44 25.84 -6.29
C LEU A 61 11.23 25.77 -4.97
N LEU A 62 12.07 26.77 -4.70
CA LEU A 62 12.89 26.82 -3.49
C LEU A 62 12.07 26.85 -2.19
N ILE A 63 10.85 27.41 -2.24
CA ILE A 63 9.95 27.47 -1.07
C ILE A 63 9.02 26.26 -1.00
N MET A 64 8.38 25.93 -2.12
CA MET A 64 7.35 24.88 -2.17
C MET A 64 7.94 23.49 -1.93
N VAL A 65 9.14 23.20 -2.44
CA VAL A 65 9.74 21.86 -2.28
C VAL A 65 10.01 21.55 -0.79
N PRO A 66 10.72 22.38 -0.02
CA PRO A 66 10.90 22.15 1.42
C PRO A 66 9.59 22.12 2.21
N LEU A 67 8.64 23.00 1.86
CA LEU A 67 7.34 23.05 2.52
C LEU A 67 6.57 21.73 2.31
N CYS A 68 6.48 21.26 1.07
CA CYS A 68 5.82 19.99 0.74
C CYS A 68 6.49 18.79 1.43
N ILE A 69 7.83 18.76 1.47
CA ILE A 69 8.57 17.72 2.21
C ILE A 69 8.19 17.76 3.70
N SER A 70 8.15 18.95 4.30
CA SER A 70 7.82 19.13 5.72
C SER A 70 6.39 18.72 6.05
N ILE A 71 5.42 19.13 5.23
CA ILE A 71 4.01 18.74 5.36
C ILE A 71 3.85 17.23 5.20
N GLY A 72 4.50 16.64 4.19
CA GLY A 72 4.49 15.19 3.95
C GLY A 72 5.05 14.41 5.15
N LEU A 73 6.20 14.82 5.68
CA LEU A 73 6.79 14.20 6.87
C LEU A 73 5.89 14.32 8.09
N TYR A 74 5.24 15.48 8.27
CA TYR A 74 4.29 15.69 9.36
C TYR A 74 3.06 14.77 9.22
N HIS A 75 2.50 14.67 8.02
CA HIS A 75 1.36 13.80 7.72
C HIS A 75 1.66 12.34 8.07
N MET A 76 2.81 11.82 7.62
CA MET A 76 3.25 10.44 7.88
C MET A 76 3.47 10.13 9.37
N ARG A 77 3.86 11.12 10.19
CA ARG A 77 4.27 10.89 11.58
C ARG A 77 3.22 11.24 12.63
N ARG A 78 2.31 12.17 12.34
CA ARG A 78 1.52 12.85 13.38
C ARG A 78 0.03 12.98 13.07
N THR A 79 -0.45 12.44 11.94
CA THR A 79 -1.87 12.58 11.58
C THR A 79 -2.62 11.26 11.69
N GLY A 80 -3.85 11.30 12.22
CA GLY A 80 -4.77 10.16 12.20
C GLY A 80 -5.18 9.75 10.78
N ALA A 81 -5.03 10.65 9.81
CA ALA A 81 -5.28 10.37 8.39
C ALA A 81 -4.33 9.28 7.85
N PHE A 82 -3.03 9.34 8.15
CA PHE A 82 -2.10 8.28 7.74
C PHE A 82 -2.45 6.92 8.36
N ALA A 83 -2.86 6.89 9.63
CA ALA A 83 -3.28 5.66 10.28
C ALA A 83 -4.54 5.06 9.61
N ALA A 84 -5.50 5.89 9.22
CA ALA A 84 -6.70 5.44 8.50
C ALA A 84 -6.34 4.88 7.11
N GLU A 85 -5.46 5.55 6.36
CA GLU A 85 -4.98 5.08 5.05
C GLU A 85 -4.26 3.72 5.18
N ALA A 86 -3.41 3.56 6.21
CA ALA A 86 -2.72 2.31 6.48
C ALA A 86 -3.69 1.18 6.85
N SER A 87 -4.73 1.47 7.64
CA SER A 87 -5.77 0.48 8.00
C SER A 87 -6.51 0.01 6.75
N VAL A 88 -7.03 0.94 5.96
CA VAL A 88 -7.78 0.62 4.72
C VAL A 88 -6.88 -0.12 3.73
N GLY A 89 -5.62 0.29 3.58
CA GLY A 89 -4.65 -0.40 2.72
C GLY A 89 -4.35 -1.82 3.17
N THR A 90 -4.32 -2.07 4.49
CA THR A 90 -4.11 -3.41 5.06
C THR A 90 -5.35 -4.28 4.88
N GLU A 91 -6.52 -3.78 5.25
CA GLU A 91 -7.80 -4.49 5.16
C GLU A 91 -8.19 -4.83 3.71
N SER A 92 -7.87 -3.94 2.76
CA SER A 92 -8.15 -4.17 1.34
C SER A 92 -7.14 -5.10 0.66
N ASN A 93 -6.00 -5.41 1.30
CA ASN A 93 -5.00 -6.29 0.72
C ASN A 93 -5.37 -7.77 0.94
N PRO A 94 -5.72 -8.53 -0.12
CA PRO A 94 -6.12 -9.92 0.03
C PRO A 94 -5.03 -10.81 0.60
N TYR A 95 -3.75 -10.43 0.47
CA TYR A 95 -2.62 -11.18 1.00
C TYR A 95 -2.40 -11.04 2.51
N MET A 96 -3.21 -10.21 3.19
CA MET A 96 -3.29 -10.25 4.66
C MET A 96 -4.05 -11.47 5.17
N TYR A 97 -4.91 -12.05 4.32
CA TYR A 97 -5.80 -13.15 4.68
C TYR A 97 -5.51 -14.43 3.87
N LYS A 98 -4.66 -14.35 2.84
CA LYS A 98 -4.27 -15.46 1.96
C LYS A 98 -2.76 -15.45 1.74
N ILE A 99 -2.16 -16.63 1.61
CA ILE A 99 -0.72 -16.73 1.36
C ILE A 99 -0.31 -16.09 0.03
N ILE A 100 0.82 -15.40 0.06
CA ILE A 100 1.46 -14.81 -1.11
C ILE A 100 1.96 -15.95 -2.02
N PRO A 101 1.61 -15.97 -3.32
CA PRO A 101 2.13 -16.94 -4.28
C PRO A 101 3.65 -16.86 -4.43
N GLY A 102 4.28 -17.94 -4.89
CA GLY A 102 5.73 -18.03 -5.05
C GLY A 102 6.40 -18.53 -3.77
N LYS A 103 7.55 -17.97 -3.39
CA LYS A 103 8.41 -18.53 -2.32
C LYS A 103 7.69 -18.76 -0.98
N GLU A 104 6.74 -17.89 -0.62
CA GLU A 104 5.99 -18.05 0.64
C GLU A 104 5.14 -19.32 0.62
N ARG A 105 4.37 -19.52 -0.46
CA ARG A 105 3.51 -20.70 -0.63
C ARG A 105 4.27 -21.97 -0.97
N GLU A 106 5.27 -21.88 -1.83
CA GLU A 106 5.95 -23.05 -2.40
C GLU A 106 7.10 -23.55 -1.53
N VAL A 107 7.68 -22.71 -0.66
CA VAL A 107 8.88 -23.05 0.11
C VAL A 107 8.69 -22.77 1.59
N PHE A 108 8.41 -21.52 1.96
CA PHE A 108 8.50 -21.14 3.37
C PHE A 108 7.37 -21.73 4.22
N LEU A 109 6.09 -21.53 3.87
CA LEU A 109 5.01 -22.11 4.67
C LEU A 109 5.10 -23.66 4.77
N PRO A 110 5.37 -24.41 3.67
CA PRO A 110 5.60 -25.85 3.77
C PRO A 110 6.77 -26.21 4.69
N LEU A 111 7.88 -25.45 4.64
CA LEU A 111 9.03 -25.65 5.51
C LEU A 111 8.68 -25.41 6.99
N TRP A 112 7.93 -24.35 7.29
CA TRP A 112 7.43 -24.08 8.64
C TRP A 112 6.52 -25.20 9.14
N ILE A 113 5.57 -25.66 8.32
CA ILE A 113 4.68 -26.79 8.65
C ILE A 113 5.49 -28.05 8.92
N ALA A 114 6.48 -28.37 8.08
CA ALA A 114 7.34 -29.55 8.26
C ALA A 114 8.16 -29.46 9.55
N THR A 115 8.71 -28.28 9.85
CA THR A 115 9.48 -28.03 11.08
C THR A 115 8.61 -28.22 12.31
N VAL A 116 7.42 -27.61 12.32
CA VAL A 116 6.47 -27.71 13.43
C VAL A 116 5.99 -29.15 13.61
N ARG A 117 5.65 -29.88 12.54
CA ARG A 117 5.29 -31.30 12.61
C ARG A 117 6.45 -32.16 13.14
N GLY A 118 7.68 -31.84 12.75
CA GLY A 118 8.88 -32.51 13.25
C GLY A 118 9.05 -32.34 14.75
N LEU A 119 8.96 -31.09 15.24
CA LEU A 119 9.02 -30.77 16.67
C LEU A 119 7.88 -31.43 17.46
N ALA A 120 6.66 -31.39 16.93
CA ALA A 120 5.50 -32.01 17.57
C ALA A 120 5.69 -33.52 17.78
N ARG A 121 6.28 -34.23 16.81
CA ARG A 121 6.60 -35.65 16.96
C ARG A 121 7.62 -35.91 18.06
N VAL A 122 8.59 -35.02 18.26
CA VAL A 122 9.57 -35.13 19.35
C VAL A 122 8.87 -34.89 20.69
N LEU A 123 8.07 -33.84 20.82
CA LEU A 123 7.38 -33.51 22.08
C LEU A 123 6.34 -34.56 22.48
N ASP A 124 5.62 -35.13 21.51
CA ASP A 124 4.66 -36.23 21.75
C ASP A 124 5.39 -37.50 22.22
N ARG A 125 6.59 -37.78 21.68
CA ARG A 125 7.45 -38.89 22.12
C ARG A 125 7.96 -38.70 23.54
N GLU A 126 8.41 -37.50 23.88
CA GLU A 126 8.88 -37.15 25.23
C GLU A 126 7.72 -36.97 26.24
N LYS A 127 6.46 -37.04 25.77
CA LYS A 127 5.24 -36.86 26.56
C LYS A 127 5.19 -35.52 27.30
N THR A 128 5.78 -34.49 26.71
CA THR A 128 5.87 -33.15 27.30
C THR A 128 4.74 -32.22 26.86
N MET A 129 3.95 -32.61 25.85
CA MET A 129 2.80 -31.83 25.38
C MET A 129 1.56 -32.10 26.23
N THR A 130 0.93 -31.02 26.69
CA THR A 130 -0.40 -31.07 27.26
C THR A 130 -1.47 -31.31 26.18
N PRO A 131 -2.65 -31.84 26.55
CA PRO A 131 -3.76 -31.99 25.60
C PRO A 131 -4.20 -30.68 24.95
N GLU A 132 -4.14 -29.57 25.68
CA GLU A 132 -4.52 -28.24 25.17
C GLU A 132 -3.52 -27.74 24.11
N GLU A 133 -2.21 -27.88 24.36
CA GLU A 133 -1.18 -27.53 23.37
C GLU A 133 -1.32 -28.37 22.08
N LYS A 134 -1.66 -29.65 22.22
CA LYS A 134 -1.92 -30.53 21.07
C LYS A 134 -3.09 -30.04 20.22
N ARG A 135 -4.19 -29.67 20.87
CA ARG A 135 -5.37 -29.12 20.20
C ARG A 135 -5.09 -27.79 19.51
N GLN A 136 -4.40 -26.87 20.17
CA GLN A 136 -4.03 -25.58 19.59
C GLN A 136 -3.12 -25.75 18.37
N LEU A 137 -2.15 -26.66 18.45
CA LEU A 137 -1.28 -26.96 17.34
C LEU A 137 -2.04 -27.52 16.13
N GLU A 138 -2.98 -28.46 16.36
CA GLU A 138 -3.82 -29.02 15.29
C GLU A 138 -4.68 -27.95 14.59
N ASP A 139 -5.24 -27.00 15.34
CA ASP A 139 -5.99 -25.87 14.78
C ASP A 139 -5.10 -24.97 13.89
N ILE A 140 -3.89 -24.63 14.36
CA ILE A 140 -2.94 -23.81 13.59
C ILE A 140 -2.51 -24.53 12.31
N LEU A 141 -2.18 -25.83 12.39
CA LEU A 141 -1.78 -26.62 11.23
C LEU A 141 -2.92 -26.73 10.20
N SER A 142 -4.16 -26.90 10.66
CA SER A 142 -5.34 -26.90 9.77
C SER A 142 -5.48 -25.59 8.98
N LYS A 143 -5.33 -24.45 9.67
CA LYS A 143 -5.35 -23.12 9.02
C LYS A 143 -4.18 -22.94 8.05
N ALA A 144 -2.99 -23.43 8.41
CA ALA A 144 -1.82 -23.38 7.53
C ALA A 144 -2.01 -24.24 6.26
N ASP A 145 -2.58 -25.43 6.38
CA ASP A 145 -2.91 -26.29 5.25
C ASP A 145 -3.98 -25.64 4.33
N ALA A 146 -4.97 -24.94 4.90
CA ALA A 146 -5.95 -24.15 4.13
C ALA A 146 -5.27 -23.01 3.35
N LEU A 147 -4.33 -22.27 3.97
CA LEU A 147 -3.53 -21.26 3.28
C LEU A 147 -2.73 -21.87 2.13
N LEU A 148 -2.11 -23.04 2.30
CA LEU A 148 -1.40 -23.75 1.22
C LEU A 148 -2.31 -24.13 0.04
N LYS A 149 -3.60 -24.39 0.28
CA LYS A 149 -4.60 -24.59 -0.79
C LYS A 149 -5.01 -23.27 -1.46
N GLY A 150 -4.60 -22.14 -0.91
CA GLY A 150 -4.91 -20.81 -1.41
C GLY A 150 -6.26 -20.29 -0.91
N GLU A 151 -6.75 -20.84 0.20
CA GLU A 151 -7.94 -20.37 0.90
C GLU A 151 -7.62 -19.12 1.73
N PHE A 152 -8.67 -18.50 2.27
CA PHE A 152 -8.57 -17.30 3.09
C PHE A 152 -8.82 -17.63 4.56
N ILE A 153 -8.12 -16.96 5.47
CA ILE A 153 -8.24 -17.09 6.93
C ILE A 153 -8.57 -15.72 7.55
N GLY A 154 -9.37 -15.68 8.61
CA GLY A 154 -9.59 -14.46 9.39
C GLY A 154 -10.61 -13.46 8.81
N TYR A 155 -11.39 -13.86 7.80
CA TYR A 155 -12.50 -13.05 7.30
C TYR A 155 -13.57 -12.86 8.38
N SER A 156 -13.68 -11.65 8.93
CA SER A 156 -14.91 -11.19 9.59
C SER A 156 -15.93 -10.81 8.51
N GLY A 157 -17.17 -11.23 8.67
CA GLY A 157 -18.24 -11.18 7.67
C GLY A 157 -18.75 -9.79 7.23
N GLN A 158 -17.97 -8.72 7.36
CA GLN A 158 -18.43 -7.36 7.01
C GLN A 158 -18.43 -7.05 5.51
N GLN A 159 -17.95 -7.96 4.65
CA GLN A 159 -17.96 -7.77 3.19
C GLN A 159 -18.42 -9.00 2.38
N SER A 160 -19.47 -9.71 2.84
CA SER A 160 -20.27 -10.55 1.91
C SER A 160 -20.97 -9.72 0.82
N LEU A 161 -21.04 -8.38 0.98
CA LEU A 161 -21.68 -7.42 0.08
C LEU A 161 -20.98 -7.24 -1.28
N GLY A 162 -19.75 -7.73 -1.45
CA GLY A 162 -19.02 -7.64 -2.72
C GLY A 162 -19.18 -8.85 -3.65
N ARG A 163 -19.91 -9.90 -3.23
CA ARG A 163 -20.17 -11.11 -4.06
C ARG A 163 -21.53 -11.10 -4.75
N THR A 164 -22.32 -10.04 -4.57
CA THR A 164 -23.53 -9.78 -5.35
C THR A 164 -23.35 -8.50 -6.17
N ALA A 165 -22.48 -8.57 -7.17
CA ALA A 165 -22.45 -7.66 -8.31
C ALA A 165 -21.82 -8.38 -9.51
#